data_AF-A0ABD2PE74-F1
#
_entry.id   AF-A0ABD2PE74-F1
#
_cell.length_a   1.000
_cell.length_b   1.000
_cell.length_c   1.000
_cell.angle_alpha   90.00
_cell.angle_beta   90.00
_cell.angle_gamma   90.00
#
_symmetry.space_group_name_H-M   'P 1'
#
loop_
_entity.id
_entity.type
_entity.pdbx_description
1 polymer ?
#
loop_
_entity_poly.entity_id
_entity_poly.type
_entity_poly.pdbx_seq_one_letter_code
_entity_poly.pdbx_strand_id
1 'polypeptide(L)'
;MEEFAKTMFMAIPSVCYELENLPAFLREWRKYKLTIPTYGAIFISQDNFHVLIIQGYAGNWSFPRGKIESGENSEECAVREVFEEVGLDISDLIKSDGYSENNIEEKYSTLGIINIAWLFQIELAF
;
A
#
# COMPACT_ATOMS: atom_id res chain seq x y z
N MET A 1 -15.93 -6.41 8.59
CA MET A 1 -16.11 -5.91 7.20
C MET A 1 -17.36 -6.50 6.55
N GLU A 2 -17.54 -7.83 6.48
CA GLU A 2 -18.75 -8.41 5.88
C GLU A 2 -20.04 -8.03 6.63
N GLU A 3 -20.02 -8.13 7.97
CA GLU A 3 -21.16 -7.74 8.80
C GLU A 3 -21.49 -6.25 8.67
N PHE A 4 -20.47 -5.39 8.68
CA PHE A 4 -20.63 -3.96 8.38
C PHE A 4 -21.26 -3.71 6.99
N ALA A 5 -20.80 -4.41 5.95
CA ALA A 5 -21.36 -4.29 4.61
C ALA A 5 -22.84 -4.74 4.56
N LYS A 6 -23.18 -5.85 5.25
CA LYS A 6 -24.58 -6.29 5.39
C LYS A 6 -25.43 -5.22 6.05
N THR A 7 -24.98 -4.66 7.18
CA THR A 7 -25.70 -3.59 7.89
C THR A 7 -25.90 -2.35 7.02
N MET A 8 -24.86 -1.93 6.28
CA MET A 8 -24.95 -0.77 5.40
C MET A 8 -25.96 -1.00 4.26
N PHE A 9 -25.91 -2.15 3.58
CA PHE A 9 -26.82 -2.45 2.47
C PHE A 9 -28.27 -2.65 2.92
N MET A 10 -28.49 -3.18 4.13
CA MET A 10 -29.83 -3.22 4.73
C MET A 10 -30.39 -1.82 5.03
N ALA A 11 -29.52 -0.87 5.41
CA ALA A 11 -29.92 0.49 5.75
C ALA A 11 -30.24 1.35 4.51
N ILE A 12 -29.77 0.97 3.31
CA ILE A 12 -29.95 1.74 2.07
C ILE A 12 -30.57 0.84 0.98
N PRO A 13 -31.92 0.73 0.92
CA PRO A 13 -32.61 -0.20 0.03
C PRO A 13 -32.32 -0.01 -1.48
N SER A 14 -31.96 1.20 -1.91
CA SER A 14 -31.61 1.50 -3.31
C SER A 14 -30.26 0.94 -3.76
N VAL A 15 -29.37 0.60 -2.82
CA VAL A 15 -28.06 -0.03 -3.08
C VAL A 15 -28.17 -1.57 -3.00
N CYS A 16 -29.35 -2.08 -2.65
CA CYS A 16 -29.60 -3.44 -2.18
C CYS A 16 -29.83 -4.50 -3.28
N TYR A 17 -29.29 -4.30 -4.49
CA TYR A 17 -29.55 -5.22 -5.60
C TYR A 17 -28.77 -6.55 -5.53
N GLU A 18 -27.78 -6.70 -4.62
CA GLU A 18 -26.86 -7.85 -4.63
C GLU A 18 -26.58 -8.50 -3.25
N LEU A 19 -27.47 -8.37 -2.27
CA LEU A 19 -27.24 -8.95 -0.94
C LEU A 19 -27.04 -10.48 -0.95
N GLU A 20 -27.75 -11.20 -1.83
CA GLU A 20 -27.63 -12.67 -1.93
C GLU A 20 -26.23 -13.13 -2.35
N ASN A 21 -25.50 -12.30 -3.12
CA ASN A 21 -24.19 -12.65 -3.66
C ASN A 21 -23.02 -11.93 -2.97
N LEU A 22 -23.28 -11.21 -1.86
CA LEU A 22 -22.29 -10.42 -1.14
C LEU A 22 -20.99 -11.19 -0.81
N PRO A 23 -21.02 -12.46 -0.35
CA PRO A 23 -19.78 -13.20 -0.10
C PRO A 23 -18.94 -13.44 -1.37
N ALA A 24 -19.57 -13.68 -2.51
CA ALA A 24 -18.85 -13.84 -3.77
C ALA A 24 -18.27 -12.52 -4.25
N PHE A 25 -19.08 -11.46 -4.23
CA PHE A 25 -18.64 -10.11 -4.54
C PHE A 25 -17.44 -9.68 -3.70
N LEU A 26 -17.49 -9.88 -2.37
CA LEU A 26 -16.38 -9.56 -1.48
C LEU A 26 -15.12 -10.38 -1.79
N ARG A 27 -15.26 -11.64 -2.23
CA ARG A 27 -14.12 -12.47 -2.67
C ARG A 27 -13.52 -11.92 -3.97
N GLU A 28 -14.34 -11.57 -4.95
CA GLU A 28 -13.88 -11.00 -6.22
C GLU A 28 -13.22 -9.64 -6.02
N TRP A 29 -13.83 -8.77 -5.21
CA TRP A 29 -13.24 -7.49 -4.84
C TRP A 29 -11.90 -7.66 -4.11
N ARG A 30 -11.77 -8.63 -3.21
CA ARG A 30 -10.47 -8.95 -2.58
C ARG A 30 -9.43 -9.37 -3.61
N LYS A 31 -9.79 -10.20 -4.60
CA LYS A 31 -8.88 -10.60 -5.69
C LYS A 31 -8.45 -9.40 -6.52
N TYR A 32 -9.39 -8.55 -6.90
CA TYR A 32 -9.11 -7.31 -7.61
C TYR A 32 -8.16 -6.39 -6.83
N LYS A 33 -8.38 -6.21 -5.52
CA LYS A 33 -7.47 -5.42 -4.68
C LYS A 33 -6.03 -5.93 -4.66
N LEU A 34 -5.79 -7.22 -4.92
CA LEU A 34 -4.43 -7.77 -4.99
C LEU A 34 -3.73 -7.44 -6.31
N THR A 35 -4.46 -7.01 -7.34
CA THR A 35 -3.88 -6.64 -8.64
C THR A 35 -3.53 -5.16 -8.73
N ILE A 36 -3.91 -4.35 -7.75
CA ILE A 36 -3.60 -2.92 -7.73
C ILE A 36 -2.15 -2.74 -7.26
N PRO A 37 -1.29 -2.08 -8.05
CA PRO A 37 0.08 -1.78 -7.66
C PRO A 37 0.14 -1.00 -6.36
N THR A 38 1.22 -1.21 -5.60
CA THR A 38 1.47 -0.45 -4.37
C THR A 38 2.80 0.25 -4.42
N TYR A 39 2.86 1.47 -3.89
CA TYR A 39 4.06 2.29 -3.81
C TYR A 39 4.25 2.80 -2.38
N GLY A 40 5.49 3.09 -2.02
CA GLY A 40 5.88 3.48 -0.67
C GLY A 40 7.37 3.75 -0.59
N ALA A 41 7.93 3.69 0.61
CA ALA A 41 9.35 3.96 0.84
C ALA A 41 9.97 3.00 1.85
N ILE A 42 11.28 2.79 1.70
CA ILE A 42 12.11 2.10 2.70
C ILE A 42 13.00 3.16 3.32
N PHE A 43 12.86 3.37 4.63
CA PHE A 43 13.75 4.26 5.37
C PHE A 43 14.87 3.44 5.98
N ILE A 44 16.11 3.88 5.77
CA ILE A 44 17.31 3.27 6.32
C ILE A 44 17.98 4.31 7.21
N SER A 45 18.38 3.94 8.42
CA SER A 45 19.11 4.84 9.32
C SER A 45 20.45 5.26 8.71
N GLN A 46 21.01 6.39 9.15
CA GLN A 46 22.30 6.91 8.66
C GLN A 46 23.46 5.91 8.84
N ASP A 47 23.39 5.07 9.87
CA ASP A 47 24.37 4.02 10.12
C ASP A 47 24.18 2.76 9.25
N ASN A 48 23.11 2.70 8.45
CA ASN A 48 22.69 1.57 7.62
C ASN A 48 22.38 0.26 8.36
N PHE A 49 22.13 0.32 9.68
CA PHE A 49 21.83 -0.87 10.49
C PHE A 49 20.34 -1.07 10.78
N HIS A 50 19.52 -0.04 10.59
CA HIS A 50 18.11 -0.07 10.96
C HIS A 50 17.22 0.32 9.79
N VAL A 51 16.02 -0.25 9.77
CA VAL A 51 14.96 0.08 8.81
C VAL A 51 13.66 0.42 9.52
N LEU A 52 12.86 1.32 8.94
CA LEU A 52 11.53 1.62 9.43
C LEU A 52 10.52 0.60 8.89
N ILE A 53 9.77 -0.03 9.79
CA ILE A 53 8.62 -0.88 9.48
C ILE A 53 7.43 -0.47 10.34
N ILE A 54 6.24 -0.58 9.79
CA ILE A 54 4.97 -0.30 10.46
C ILE A 54 4.24 -1.61 10.78
N GLN A 55 3.47 -1.61 11.86
CA GLN A 55 2.63 -2.75 12.24
C GLN A 55 1.18 -2.49 11.85
N GLY A 56 0.65 -3.33 10.97
CA GLY A 56 -0.77 -3.34 10.65
C GLY A 56 -1.63 -3.83 11.82
N TYR A 57 -2.92 -3.52 11.79
CA TYR A 57 -3.87 -3.91 12.85
C TYR A 57 -3.92 -5.42 13.11
N ALA A 58 -3.64 -6.24 12.09
CA ALA A 58 -3.58 -7.70 12.21
C ALA A 58 -2.25 -8.22 12.79
N GLY A 59 -1.36 -7.34 13.24
CA GLY A 59 -0.06 -7.67 13.82
C GLY A 59 1.04 -7.93 12.81
N ASN A 60 0.76 -7.85 11.51
CA ASN A 60 1.74 -8.00 10.44
C ASN A 60 2.63 -6.75 10.34
N TRP A 61 3.93 -6.96 10.11
CA TRP A 61 4.89 -5.88 9.90
C TRP A 61 5.17 -5.71 8.40
N SER A 62 5.27 -4.47 7.93
CA SER A 62 5.60 -4.15 6.55
C SER A 62 6.25 -2.77 6.42
N PHE A 63 6.88 -2.49 5.28
CA PHE A 63 7.27 -1.13 4.94
C PHE A 63 6.03 -0.24 4.72
N PRO A 64 6.14 1.07 4.96
CA PRO A 64 5.07 2.02 4.68
C PRO A 64 4.81 2.07 3.17
N ARG A 65 3.59 1.71 2.77
CA ARG A 65 3.14 1.61 1.39
C ARG A 65 1.62 1.47 1.31
N GLY A 66 1.06 1.88 0.19
CA GLY A 66 -0.31 1.54 -0.15
C GLY A 66 -0.56 1.64 -1.63
N LYS A 67 -1.83 1.74 -2.03
CA LYS A 67 -2.26 1.48 -3.41
C LYS A 67 -2.32 2.77 -4.20
N ILE A 68 -1.90 2.67 -5.47
CA ILE A 68 -2.04 3.79 -6.40
C ILE A 68 -3.52 4.13 -6.64
N GLU A 69 -3.83 5.42 -6.61
CA GLU A 69 -5.14 5.94 -6.93
C GLU A 69 -5.26 6.32 -8.42
N SER A 70 -6.50 6.55 -8.88
CA SER A 70 -6.73 6.90 -10.28
C SER A 70 -6.21 8.31 -10.58
N GLY A 71 -5.33 8.41 -11.58
CA GLY A 71 -4.73 9.68 -12.01
C GLY A 71 -3.46 10.07 -11.24
N GLU A 72 -3.05 9.26 -10.26
CA GLU A 72 -1.82 9.42 -9.50
C GLU A 72 -0.65 8.75 -10.23
N ASN A 73 0.55 9.31 -10.16
CA ASN A 73 1.79 8.61 -10.57
C ASN A 73 2.42 7.85 -9.38
N SER A 74 3.46 7.06 -9.65
CA SER A 74 4.11 6.23 -8.61
C SER A 74 4.69 7.03 -7.45
N GLU A 75 5.27 8.19 -7.73
CA GLU A 75 5.94 9.07 -6.79
C GLU A 75 4.93 9.80 -5.90
N GLU A 76 3.87 10.32 -6.50
CA GLU A 76 2.73 10.91 -5.79
C GLU A 76 2.10 9.89 -4.83
N CYS A 77 1.91 8.65 -5.28
CA CYS A 77 1.40 7.57 -4.44
C CYS A 77 2.33 7.27 -3.27
N ALA A 78 3.63 7.12 -3.50
CA ALA A 78 4.59 6.85 -2.43
C ALA A 78 4.63 7.98 -1.39
N VAL A 79 4.63 9.24 -1.82
CA VAL A 79 4.59 10.41 -0.93
C VAL A 79 3.32 10.39 -0.08
N ARG A 80 2.15 10.21 -0.72
CA ARG A 80 0.86 10.22 -0.03
C ARG A 80 0.77 9.08 1.00
N GLU A 81 1.07 7.86 0.60
CA GLU A 81 0.97 6.68 1.47
C GLU A 81 1.92 6.75 2.67
N VAL A 82 3.16 7.19 2.45
CA VAL A 82 4.12 7.41 3.53
C VAL A 82 3.64 8.48 4.50
N PHE A 83 3.04 9.56 4.00
CA PHE A 83 2.47 10.60 4.84
C PHE A 83 1.25 10.09 5.62
N GLU A 84 0.37 9.30 5.02
CA GLU A 84 -0.80 8.71 5.68
C GLU A 84 -0.41 7.74 6.81
N GLU A 85 0.63 6.91 6.62
CA GLU A 85 0.99 5.86 7.57
C GLU A 85 2.03 6.29 8.61
N VAL A 86 2.93 7.22 8.26
CA VAL A 86 4.08 7.64 9.09
C VAL A 86 4.07 9.13 9.41
N GLY A 87 3.33 9.95 8.66
CA GLY A 87 3.28 11.40 8.85
C GLY A 87 4.51 12.16 8.33
N LEU A 88 5.34 11.52 7.50
CA LEU A 88 6.54 12.12 6.92
C LEU A 88 6.28 12.57 5.49
N ASP A 89 6.66 13.80 5.16
CA ASP A 89 6.63 14.31 3.79
C ASP A 89 7.98 14.06 3.12
N ILE A 90 7.97 13.23 2.07
CA ILE A 90 9.16 12.84 1.29
C ILE A 90 9.17 13.45 -0.12
N SER A 91 8.32 14.45 -0.40
CA SER A 91 8.14 15.05 -1.72
C SER A 91 9.43 15.60 -2.34
N ASP A 92 10.32 16.15 -1.52
CA ASP A 92 11.59 16.73 -1.97
C ASP A 92 12.69 15.68 -2.14
N LEU A 93 12.58 14.55 -1.44
CA LEU A 93 13.55 13.45 -1.44
C LEU A 93 13.35 12.55 -2.65
N ILE A 94 12.08 12.40 -3.09
CA ILE A 94 11.72 11.50 -4.17
C ILE A 94 12.19 11.98 -5.56
N LYS A 95 12.51 13.28 -5.69
CA LYS A 95 12.86 13.93 -6.96
C LYS A 95 14.37 14.04 -7.21
N SER A 96 15.21 13.88 -6.19
CA SER A 96 16.65 14.19 -6.30
C SER A 96 17.50 13.05 -6.86
N ASP A 97 17.07 11.81 -6.67
CA ASP A 97 17.93 10.64 -6.91
C ASP A 97 17.41 9.80 -8.07
N GLY A 98 18.25 9.63 -9.08
CA GLY A 98 17.93 8.99 -10.35
C GLY A 98 17.24 7.63 -10.19
N TYR A 99 16.04 7.55 -10.76
CA TYR A 99 15.22 6.37 -10.94
C TYR A 99 15.99 5.16 -11.49
N SER A 100 15.90 4.02 -10.79
CA SER A 100 16.27 2.71 -11.34
C SER A 100 15.23 1.65 -10.95
N GLU A 101 14.42 1.20 -11.91
CA GLU A 101 13.47 0.10 -11.73
C GLU A 101 14.24 -1.22 -11.53
N ASN A 102 13.97 -1.93 -10.43
CA ASN A 102 14.41 -3.31 -10.27
C ASN A 102 13.21 -4.22 -9.93
N ASN A 103 12.94 -5.19 -10.80
CA ASN A 103 11.97 -6.25 -10.56
C ASN A 103 12.63 -7.39 -9.77
N ILE A 104 12.11 -7.74 -8.61
CA ILE A 104 12.50 -8.96 -7.89
C ILE A 104 11.26 -9.89 -7.85
N GLU A 105 11.43 -11.19 -8.05
CA GLU A 105 10.34 -12.18 -7.90
C GLU A 105 10.57 -13.02 -6.63
N GLU A 106 9.56 -13.17 -5.76
CA GLU A 106 9.58 -14.14 -4.66
C GLU A 106 8.52 -15.24 -4.86
N LYS A 107 9.01 -16.49 -4.82
CA LYS A 107 8.22 -17.71 -4.84
C LYS A 107 7.87 -18.12 -3.41
N TYR A 108 6.72 -18.78 -3.26
CA TYR A 108 6.04 -19.16 -2.02
C TYR A 108 5.14 -18.03 -1.48
N SER A 109 3.83 -18.20 -1.67
CA SER A 109 2.73 -17.25 -1.41
C SER A 109 2.59 -16.05 -2.37
N THR A 110 2.70 -16.23 -3.70
CA THR A 110 2.51 -15.14 -4.70
C THR A 110 3.13 -13.82 -4.22
N LEU A 111 4.36 -13.89 -3.71
CA LEU A 111 5.16 -12.74 -3.34
C LEU A 111 5.88 -12.28 -4.62
N GLY A 112 5.13 -11.86 -5.62
CA GLY A 112 5.74 -10.97 -6.60
C GLY A 112 6.23 -9.76 -5.81
N ILE A 113 7.51 -9.41 -5.87
CA ILE A 113 7.82 -8.02 -5.59
C ILE A 113 7.17 -7.25 -6.73
N ILE A 114 6.37 -6.27 -6.37
CA ILE A 114 5.60 -5.50 -7.35
C ILE A 114 6.10 -4.06 -7.19
N ASN A 115 6.95 -3.69 -8.14
CA ASN A 115 7.63 -2.41 -8.31
C ASN A 115 8.44 -1.92 -7.10
N ILE A 116 9.71 -2.30 -7.07
CA ILE A 116 10.74 -1.51 -6.39
C ILE A 116 11.04 -0.31 -7.29
N ALA A 117 10.10 0.63 -7.30
CA ALA A 117 10.44 2.03 -7.34
C ALA A 117 10.15 2.41 -5.88
N TRP A 118 11.08 2.49 -4.93
CA TRP A 118 12.36 3.17 -4.99
C TRP A 118 13.14 2.82 -3.71
N LEU A 119 14.46 2.70 -3.78
CA LEU A 119 15.31 2.59 -2.59
C LEU A 119 15.81 4.01 -2.26
N PHE A 120 15.02 4.80 -1.56
CA PHE A 120 15.48 6.09 -1.06
C PHE A 120 16.21 5.89 0.25
N GLN A 121 17.54 6.05 0.24
CA GLN A 121 18.30 6.19 1.47
C GLN A 121 18.02 7.58 2.04
N ILE A 122 16.92 7.72 2.79
CA ILE A 122 16.60 8.95 3.50
C ILE A 122 17.37 8.93 4.82
N GLU A 123 18.46 9.70 4.89
CA GLU A 123 19.19 9.95 6.12
C GLU A 123 18.28 10.71 7.10
N LEU A 124 17.62 9.97 7.99
CA LEU A 124 16.90 10.57 9.12
C LEU A 124 17.93 11.03 10.17
N ALA A 125 18.03 12.34 10.37
CA ALA A 125 18.73 12.91 11.52
C ALA A 125 17.86 12.71 12.77
N PHE A 126 18.07 11.61 13.47
CA PHE A 126 17.59 11.42 14.85
C PHE A 126 18.72 11.68 15.85
#